data_AF-A0AAV9BQN4-F1
#
_entry.id   AF-A0AAV9BQN4-F1
#
_cell.length_a   1.000
_cell.length_b   1.000
_cell.length_c   1.000
_cell.angle_alpha   90.00
_cell.angle_beta   90.00
_cell.angle_gamma   90.00
#
_symmetry.space_group_name_H-M   'P 1'
#
loop_
_entity.id
_entity.type
_entity.pdbx_description
1 polymer ?
#
loop_
_entity_poly.entity_id
_entity_poly.type
_entity_poly.pdbx_seq_one_letter_code
_entity_poly.pdbx_strand_id
1 'polypeptide(L)'
;MFIFRLVAFNLGYLPRGDKAIITKPQTTLLALQAASRIIESGGLISVMVYIGHPGGREELETVQAFASHLPTDTWTSCRLETLNHPTALLLILIFKKGKQ
;
A
#
# COMPACT_ATOMS: atom_id res chain seq x y z
N MET A 1 22.01 11.78 6.14
CA MET A 1 20.60 11.85 5.69
C MET A 1 20.28 10.54 4.99
N PHE A 2 19.27 9.80 5.46
CA PHE A 2 18.91 8.52 4.83
C PHE A 2 18.05 8.77 3.58
N ILE A 3 18.36 8.06 2.50
CA ILE A 3 17.65 8.14 1.23
C ILE A 3 16.75 6.90 1.14
N PHE A 4 15.44 7.08 1.29
CA PHE A 4 14.47 5.99 1.13
C PHE A 4 13.92 5.99 -0.29
N ARG A 5 14.25 4.95 -1.07
CA ARG A 5 13.75 4.78 -2.44
C ARG A 5 12.56 3.82 -2.56
N LEU A 6 12.39 2.94 -1.57
CA LEU A 6 11.33 1.93 -1.54
C LEU A 6 10.80 1.78 -0.12
N VAL A 7 9.47 1.78 0.02
CA VAL A 7 8.79 1.29 1.22
C VAL A 7 7.80 0.21 0.77
N ALA A 8 7.86 -0.96 1.40
CA ALA A 8 7.02 -2.10 1.05
C ALA A 8 6.09 -2.46 2.21
N PHE A 9 4.81 -2.65 1.89
CA PHE A 9 3.76 -3.09 2.79
C PHE A 9 3.22 -4.44 2.32
N ASN A 10 3.01 -5.34 3.26
CA ASN A 10 2.34 -6.63 3.04
C ASN A 10 1.23 -6.74 4.10
N LEU A 11 -0.01 -6.52 3.69
CA LEU A 11 -1.15 -6.31 4.58
C LEU A 11 -1.96 -7.59 4.74
N GLY A 12 -2.12 -8.03 5.99
CA GLY A 12 -2.91 -9.19 6.36
C GLY A 12 -2.38 -9.83 7.64
N TYR A 13 -2.44 -11.16 7.70
CA TYR A 13 -1.86 -11.95 8.79
C TYR A 13 -0.52 -12.57 8.39
N LEU A 14 0.31 -12.88 9.38
CA LEU A 14 1.54 -13.63 9.17
C LEU A 14 1.24 -15.09 8.79
N PRO A 15 1.75 -15.63 7.67
CA PRO A 15 1.60 -17.04 7.34
C PRO A 15 2.15 -17.93 8.46
N ARG A 16 1.37 -18.95 8.86
CA ARG A 16 1.68 -19.87 9.98
C ARG A 16 1.70 -19.19 11.38
N GLY A 17 1.33 -17.92 11.49
CA GLY A 17 1.15 -17.22 12.76
C GLY A 17 -0.30 -17.24 13.25
N ASP A 18 -0.56 -16.48 14.31
CA ASP A 18 -1.92 -16.25 14.82
C ASP A 18 -2.72 -15.38 13.83
N LYS A 19 -3.82 -15.93 13.32
CA LYS A 19 -4.69 -15.26 12.34
C LYS A 19 -5.55 -14.15 12.95
N ALA A 20 -5.60 -14.03 14.28
CA ALA A 20 -6.23 -12.90 14.96
C ALA A 20 -5.36 -11.63 14.88
N ILE A 21 -4.04 -11.78 14.72
CA ILE A 21 -3.09 -10.68 14.55
C ILE A 21 -3.04 -10.31 13.07
N ILE A 22 -3.70 -9.21 12.74
CA ILE A 22 -3.77 -8.66 11.38
C ILE A 22 -3.37 -7.19 11.39
N THR A 23 -2.92 -6.70 10.24
CA THR A 23 -2.89 -5.25 9.97
C THR A 23 -4.29 -4.64 10.11
N LYS A 24 -4.34 -3.32 10.28
CA LYS A 24 -5.59 -2.58 10.50
C LYS A 24 -5.63 -1.31 9.65
N PRO A 25 -6.81 -0.94 9.12
CA PRO A 25 -6.97 0.25 8.29
C PRO A 25 -6.33 1.51 8.87
N GLN A 26 -6.57 1.78 10.16
CA GLN A 26 -6.11 2.99 10.83
C GLN A 26 -4.59 3.06 10.89
N THR A 27 -3.92 1.97 11.29
CA THR A 27 -2.46 1.93 11.37
C THR A 27 -1.80 1.87 10.00
N THR A 28 -2.44 1.21 9.03
CA THR A 28 -2.00 1.18 7.63
C THR A 28 -1.99 2.59 7.03
N LEU A 29 -3.04 3.38 7.23
CA LEU A 29 -3.10 4.77 6.76
C LEU A 29 -2.00 5.64 7.37
N LEU A 30 -1.80 5.57 8.68
CA LEU A 30 -0.75 6.33 9.37
C LEU A 30 0.65 5.98 8.83
N ALA A 31 0.89 4.70 8.55
CA ALA A 31 2.15 4.24 8.01
C ALA A 31 2.36 4.66 6.54
N LEU A 32 1.31 4.65 5.71
CA LEU A 32 1.36 5.18 4.34
C LEU A 32 1.66 6.69 4.30
N GLN A 33 1.02 7.46 5.20
CA GLN A 33 1.31 8.88 5.36
C GLN A 33 2.75 9.13 5.82
N ALA A 34 3.29 8.28 6.70
CA ALA A 34 4.70 8.37 7.10
C ALA A 34 5.63 8.03 5.92
N ALA A 35 5.33 6.97 5.18
CA ALA A 35 6.09 6.54 4.02
C ALA A 35 6.15 7.64 2.94
N SER A 36 5.04 8.33 2.66
CA SER A 36 5.01 9.38 1.64
C SER A 36 5.83 10.62 2.00
N ARG A 37 6.02 10.89 3.29
CA ARG A 37 6.89 11.96 3.79
C ARG A 37 8.37 11.64 3.66
N ILE A 38 8.77 10.39 3.88
CA ILE A 38 10.19 9.99 3.90
C ILE A 38 10.71 9.52 2.54
N ILE A 39 9.82 9.13 1.62
CA ILE A 39 10.24 8.59 0.34
C ILE A 39 10.75 9.69 -0.59
N GLU A 40 11.86 9.41 -1.27
CA GLU A 40 12.52 10.36 -2.15
C GLU A 40 11.84 10.49 -3.52
N SER A 41 12.11 11.59 -4.21
CA SER A 41 11.69 11.77 -5.61
C SER A 41 12.21 10.62 -6.47
N GLY A 42 11.35 10.05 -7.32
CA GLY A 42 11.64 8.84 -8.09
C GLY A 42 11.57 7.54 -7.27
N GLY A 43 11.06 7.58 -6.04
CA GLY A 43 10.85 6.41 -5.18
C GLY A 43 9.47 5.76 -5.34
N LEU A 44 9.29 4.61 -4.70
CA LEU A 44 8.10 3.76 -4.79
C LEU A 44 7.58 3.31 -3.41
N ILE A 45 6.28 3.47 -3.17
CA ILE A 45 5.59 2.74 -2.11
C ILE A 45 4.86 1.57 -2.76
N SER A 46 5.17 0.35 -2.33
CA SER A 46 4.53 -0.89 -2.78
C SER A 46 3.61 -1.42 -1.68
N VAL A 47 2.36 -1.72 -2.02
CA VAL A 47 1.38 -2.22 -1.07
C VAL A 47 0.72 -3.48 -1.61
N MET A 48 1.03 -4.61 -1.00
CA MET A 48 0.37 -5.89 -1.25
C MET A 48 -0.77 -6.07 -0.27
N VAL A 49 -2.00 -6.25 -0.77
CA VAL A 49 -3.20 -6.41 0.06
C VAL A 49 -3.81 -7.80 -0.15
N TYR A 50 -4.02 -8.54 0.94
CA TYR A 50 -4.70 -9.83 0.93
C TYR A 50 -6.16 -9.63 1.30
N ILE A 51 -7.07 -9.72 0.33
CA ILE A 51 -8.48 -9.29 0.51
C ILE A 51 -9.32 -10.36 1.25
N GLY A 52 -8.95 -11.63 1.12
CA GLY A 52 -9.77 -12.78 1.54
C GLY A 52 -9.92 -13.01 3.05
N HIS A 53 -9.45 -12.12 3.93
CA HIS A 53 -9.58 -12.25 5.39
C HIS A 53 -10.46 -11.15 5.99
N PRO A 54 -11.03 -11.35 7.20
CA PRO A 54 -11.78 -10.29 7.89
C PRO A 54 -10.93 -9.01 8.03
N GLY A 55 -11.46 -7.86 7.59
CA GLY A 55 -10.73 -6.59 7.58
C GLY A 55 -9.95 -6.30 6.28
N GLY A 56 -9.73 -7.29 5.41
CA GLY A 56 -8.90 -7.13 4.21
C GLY A 56 -9.51 -6.22 3.15
N ARG A 57 -10.85 -6.16 3.06
CA ARG A 57 -11.56 -5.25 2.16
C ARG A 57 -11.46 -3.80 2.64
N GLU A 58 -11.64 -3.58 3.93
CA GLU A 58 -11.57 -2.27 4.58
C GLU A 58 -10.15 -1.69 4.49
N GLU A 59 -9.12 -2.54 4.60
CA GLU A 59 -7.75 -2.12 4.33
C GLU A 59 -7.52 -1.77 2.86
N LEU A 60 -8.02 -2.57 1.92
CA LEU A 60 -7.93 -2.24 0.50
C LEU A 60 -8.54 -0.87 0.21
N GLU A 61 -9.75 -0.61 0.69
CA GLU A 61 -10.45 0.68 0.51
C GLU A 61 -9.63 1.84 1.08
N THR A 62 -9.00 1.63 2.24
CA THR A 62 -8.12 2.63 2.87
C THR A 62 -6.90 2.94 2.01
N VAL A 63 -6.24 1.92 1.46
CA VAL A 63 -5.06 2.11 0.59
C VAL A 63 -5.47 2.78 -0.72
N GLN A 64 -6.60 2.38 -1.31
CA GLN A 64 -7.12 2.97 -2.55
C GLN A 64 -7.48 4.43 -2.35
N ALA A 65 -8.20 4.75 -1.27
CA ALA A 65 -8.52 6.13 -0.91
C ALA A 65 -7.24 6.94 -0.71
N PHE A 66 -6.27 6.46 0.06
CA PHE A 66 -5.00 7.17 0.21
C PHE A 66 -4.32 7.45 -1.14
N ALA A 67 -4.17 6.43 -1.98
CA ALA A 67 -3.49 6.56 -3.27
C ALA A 67 -4.23 7.51 -4.23
N SER A 68 -5.57 7.46 -4.28
CA SER A 68 -6.37 8.30 -5.17
C SER A 68 -6.43 9.78 -4.77
N HIS A 69 -6.14 10.09 -3.50
CA HIS A 69 -6.10 11.48 -3.01
C HIS A 69 -4.72 12.14 -3.19
N LEU A 70 -3.71 11.41 -3.66
CA LEU A 70 -2.39 11.99 -3.89
C LEU A 70 -2.40 12.93 -5.10
N PRO A 71 -1.71 14.10 -5.03
CA PRO A 71 -1.63 15.03 -6.16
C PRO A 71 -0.97 14.38 -7.38
N THR A 72 -1.66 14.46 -8.53
CA THR A 72 -1.24 13.77 -9.77
C THR A 72 -0.05 14.44 -10.46
N ASP A 73 0.31 15.66 -10.09
CA ASP A 73 1.51 16.37 -10.53
C ASP A 73 2.79 15.79 -9.91
N THR A 74 2.68 15.20 -8.72
CA THR A 74 3.81 14.68 -7.93
C THR A 74 3.78 13.16 -7.73
N TRP A 75 2.63 12.51 -7.93
CA TRP A 75 2.46 11.07 -7.73
C TRP A 75 1.80 10.36 -8.91
N THR A 76 2.02 9.06 -9.01
CA THR A 76 1.31 8.15 -9.93
C THR A 76 1.05 6.83 -9.23
N SER A 77 -0.20 6.37 -9.25
CA SER A 77 -0.59 5.11 -8.63
C SER A 77 -1.13 4.11 -9.66
N CYS A 78 -0.74 2.84 -9.54
CA CYS A 78 -1.22 1.74 -10.37
C CYS A 78 -1.80 0.63 -9.51
N ARG A 79 -2.91 0.04 -9.96
CA ARG A 79 -3.52 -1.15 -9.36
C ARG A 79 -3.30 -2.34 -10.27
N LEU A 80 -2.77 -3.43 -9.72
CA LEU A 80 -2.61 -4.71 -10.39
C LEU A 80 -3.39 -5.76 -9.60
N GLU A 81 -4.21 -6.52 -10.31
CA GLU A 81 -5.06 -7.55 -9.71
C GLU A 81 -5.08 -8.81 -10.57
N THR A 82 -5.30 -9.94 -9.92
CA THR A 82 -5.48 -11.23 -10.60
C THR A 82 -6.87 -11.32 -11.20
N LEU A 83 -6.94 -11.60 -12.51
CA LEU A 83 -8.20 -11.64 -13.25
C LEU A 83 -9.07 -12.87 -12.90
N ASN A 84 -8.44 -14.00 -12.58
CA ASN A 84 -9.11 -15.27 -12.31
C ASN A 84 -9.27 -15.59 -10.81
N HIS A 85 -8.66 -14.79 -9.93
CA HIS A 85 -8.72 -14.96 -8.48
C HIS A 85 -8.92 -13.62 -7.74
N PRO A 86 -10.04 -12.91 -7.97
CA PRO A 86 -10.23 -11.51 -7.54
C PRO A 86 -10.20 -11.29 -6.01
N THR A 87 -10.24 -12.36 -5.21
CA THR A 87 -10.20 -12.29 -3.73
C THR A 87 -8.82 -12.61 -3.12
N ALA A 88 -7.85 -13.04 -3.93
CA ALA A 88 -6.57 -13.54 -3.43
C ALA A 88 -5.58 -12.43 -3.05
N LEU A 89 -5.17 -11.62 -4.03
CA LEU A 89 -4.13 -10.62 -3.85
C LEU A 89 -4.33 -9.43 -4.79
N LEU A 90 -3.98 -8.24 -4.30
CA LEU A 90 -4.01 -7.01 -5.08
C LEU A 90 -2.77 -6.19 -4.73
N LEU A 91 -2.06 -5.73 -5.75
CA LEU A 91 -0.87 -4.90 -5.62
C LEU A 91 -1.19 -3.47 -6.02
N ILE A 92 -0.90 -2.52 -5.14
CA ILE A 92 -0.95 -1.09 -5.42
C ILE A 92 0.48 -0.55 -5.40
N LEU A 93 0.89 0.05 -6.51
CA LEU A 93 2.18 0.72 -6.65
C LEU A 93 1.94 2.23 -6.66
N ILE A 94 2.65 2.97 -5.81
CA ILE A 94 2.50 4.42 -5.66
C ILE A 94 3.88 5.06 -5.86
N PHE A 95 4.10 5.61 -7.05
CA PHE A 95 5.35 6.24 -7.47
C PHE A 95 5.37 7.73 -7.12
N LYS A 96 6.43 8.18 -6.45
CA LYS A 96 6.74 9.60 -6.31
C LYS A 96 7.50 10.04 -7.55
N LYS A 97 6.98 11.01 -8.31
CA LYS A 97 7.64 11.46 -9.53
C LYS A 97 9.00 12.07 -9.23
N GLY A 98 9.93 11.91 -10.17
CA GLY A 98 11.22 12.61 -10.14
C GLY A 98 11.02 14.11 -10.23
N LYS A 99 11.93 14.89 -9.64
CA LYS A 99 12.07 16.30 -10.02
C LYS A 99 12.58 16.30 -11.47
N GLN A 100 11.89 17.01 -12.35
CA GLN A 100 12.42 17.30 -13.69
C GLN A 100 13.70 18.11 -13.58
#